data_AF-A0A399ZY99-F1
#
_entry.id   AF-A0A399ZY99-F1
#
_cell.length_a   1.000
_cell.length_b   1.000
_cell.length_c   1.000
_cell.angle_alpha   90.00
_cell.angle_beta   90.00
_cell.angle_gamma   90.00
#
_symmetry.space_group_name_H-M   'P 1'
#
loop_
_entity.id
_entity.type
_entity.pdbx_description
1 polymer ?
#
loop_
_entity_poly.entity_id
_entity_poly.type
_entity_poly.pdbx_seq_one_letter_code
_entity_poly.pdbx_strand_id
1 'polypeptide(L)'
;MKEISHSVQNELENFYSQSFAVISKGESEMSGENGSNRFPSPFNVPTPEGCEGWQDLYPYYYVFSEDRREFEDNRFWFQDAMHHPEPIYPFDTITCESWWVALGEMNTRVFIVPPALGIDHRVLNGYLYISALPVPNPDDIPVRVGHFMERAGYYYQHWDELYAQWQAKAEEAINELKAVRVPDLPEMEPINVVVEGRGLTSAYDLIVAYNRAVENMHKMWHLHFEFLNLGYAAYLTFYGFCKQAFPGISDQTIAKLVSGIDVILFRPDEELKRLAHKAIELGVADVFKQTVNPNEVVATMSASDAGGVWLQEMEKSKDPWFYFSTGTGFYHLPRSWVDDLTVPTIAIRG
;
A
#
# COMPACT_ATOMS: atom_id res chain seq x y z
N MET A 1 35.34 -0.61 -20.11
CA MET A 1 33.94 -0.96 -19.77
C MET A 1 33.72 -2.39 -19.26
N LYS A 2 34.74 -3.26 -19.18
CA LYS A 2 34.64 -4.58 -18.50
C LYS A 2 35.24 -4.62 -17.09
N GLU A 3 36.17 -3.72 -16.75
CA GLU A 3 36.82 -3.68 -15.43
C GLU A 3 36.05 -2.90 -14.35
N ILE A 4 35.11 -2.02 -14.76
CA ILE A 4 34.26 -1.25 -13.82
C ILE A 4 33.17 -2.15 -13.20
N SER A 5 32.80 -3.25 -13.85
CA SER A 5 31.73 -4.15 -13.37
C SER A 5 32.16 -4.94 -12.12
N HIS A 6 33.42 -5.37 -12.03
CA HIS A 6 33.88 -6.16 -10.89
C HIS A 6 34.14 -5.32 -9.64
N SER A 7 34.56 -4.05 -9.80
CA SER A 7 34.78 -3.12 -8.68
C SER A 7 33.46 -2.67 -8.03
N VAL A 8 32.42 -2.39 -8.83
CA VAL A 8 31.09 -2.03 -8.32
C VAL A 8 30.40 -3.23 -7.66
N GLN A 9 30.59 -4.44 -8.18
CA GLN A 9 30.05 -5.67 -7.60
C GLN A 9 30.69 -5.98 -6.24
N ASN A 10 32.00 -5.84 -6.11
CA ASN A 10 32.71 -6.01 -4.83
C ASN A 10 32.37 -4.93 -3.79
N GLU A 11 32.11 -3.69 -4.22
CA GLU A 11 31.66 -2.62 -3.33
C GLU A 11 30.21 -2.83 -2.86
N LEU A 12 29.32 -3.32 -3.72
CA LEU A 12 27.95 -3.68 -3.35
C LEU A 12 27.90 -4.90 -2.41
N GLU A 13 28.71 -5.94 -2.64
CA GLU A 13 28.83 -7.09 -1.73
C GLU A 13 29.33 -6.67 -0.34
N ASN A 14 30.38 -5.83 -0.27
CA ASN A 14 30.87 -5.27 0.99
C ASN A 14 29.85 -4.36 1.67
N PHE A 15 29.14 -3.55 0.89
CA PHE A 15 28.12 -2.63 1.37
C PHE A 15 26.91 -3.35 1.96
N TYR A 16 26.41 -4.41 1.30
CA TYR A 16 25.33 -5.23 1.86
C TYR A 16 25.81 -6.01 3.08
N SER A 17 27.02 -6.57 3.07
CA SER A 17 27.59 -7.24 4.25
C SER A 17 27.72 -6.29 5.46
N GLN A 18 28.04 -5.01 5.26
CA GLN A 18 28.22 -4.03 6.34
C GLN A 18 26.91 -3.34 6.76
N SER A 19 26.00 -3.04 5.83
CA SER A 19 24.71 -2.41 6.12
C SER A 19 23.74 -3.36 6.83
N PHE A 20 23.80 -4.66 6.53
CA PHE A 20 23.02 -5.66 7.27
C PHE A 20 23.58 -5.92 8.68
N ALA A 21 24.89 -5.74 8.90
CA ALA A 21 25.44 -5.72 10.25
C ALA A 21 24.97 -4.52 11.07
N VAL A 22 24.54 -3.41 10.45
CA VAL A 22 23.94 -2.25 11.12
C VAL A 22 22.47 -2.47 11.46
N ILE A 23 21.70 -3.13 10.57
CA ILE A 23 20.31 -3.53 10.85
C ILE A 23 20.27 -4.62 11.93
N SER A 24 21.14 -5.63 11.85
CA SER A 24 21.28 -6.63 12.91
C SER A 24 21.87 -6.03 14.20
N LYS A 25 22.70 -4.98 14.10
CA LYS A 25 23.15 -4.22 15.27
C LYS A 25 22.02 -3.44 15.92
N GLY A 26 21.10 -2.84 15.17
CA GLY A 26 19.91 -2.19 15.73
C GLY A 26 19.04 -3.15 16.54
N GLU A 27 18.91 -4.41 16.08
CA GLU A 27 18.25 -5.48 16.84
C GLU A 27 19.09 -5.96 18.04
N SER A 28 20.43 -6.01 17.92
CA SER A 28 21.33 -6.45 19.00
C SER A 28 21.59 -5.38 20.07
N GLU A 29 21.63 -4.10 19.72
CA GLU A 29 21.84 -2.98 20.65
C GLU A 29 20.56 -2.68 21.43
N MET A 30 19.37 -3.04 20.91
CA MET A 30 18.13 -3.12 21.71
C MET A 30 18.13 -4.28 22.73
N SER A 31 19.03 -5.25 22.59
CA SER A 31 19.14 -6.41 23.50
C SER A 31 20.17 -6.23 24.63
N GLY A 32 20.97 -5.15 24.58
CA GLY A 32 21.97 -4.81 25.60
C GLY A 32 21.67 -3.49 26.30
N GLU A 33 21.46 -3.56 27.62
CA GLU A 33 21.38 -2.42 28.57
C GLU A 33 20.03 -1.65 28.69
N ASN A 34 19.03 -2.27 29.31
CA ASN A 34 18.30 -1.76 30.50
C ASN A 34 17.01 -2.56 30.75
N GLY A 35 17.02 -3.39 31.80
CA GLY A 35 15.92 -4.31 32.17
C GLY A 35 14.65 -3.67 32.75
N SER A 36 14.21 -2.49 32.29
CA SER A 36 12.94 -1.89 32.74
C SER A 36 12.07 -1.25 31.65
N ASN A 37 12.43 -1.34 30.36
CA ASN A 37 11.72 -0.64 29.28
C ASN A 37 11.40 -1.55 28.08
N ARG A 38 11.07 -2.82 28.34
CA ARG A 38 10.56 -3.72 27.29
C ARG A 38 9.08 -3.45 27.07
N PHE A 39 8.64 -3.41 25.82
CA PHE A 39 7.22 -3.42 25.49
C PHE A 39 6.53 -4.62 26.14
N PRO A 40 5.27 -4.48 26.59
CA PRO A 40 4.54 -5.59 27.16
C PRO A 40 4.40 -6.71 26.12
N SER A 41 4.49 -7.95 26.59
CA SER A 41 4.07 -9.12 25.80
C SER A 41 2.62 -8.90 25.32
N PRO A 42 2.28 -9.24 24.07
CA PRO A 42 0.91 -9.09 23.56
C PRO A 42 -0.10 -9.88 24.39
N PHE A 43 0.32 -10.98 25.02
CA PHE A 43 -0.51 -11.78 25.92
C PHE A 43 -0.84 -11.11 27.26
N ASN A 44 -0.11 -10.06 27.64
CA ASN A 44 -0.31 -9.32 28.88
C ASN A 44 -1.06 -8.01 28.65
N VAL A 45 -1.41 -7.69 27.40
CA VAL A 45 -2.19 -6.49 27.07
C VAL A 45 -3.65 -6.76 27.43
N PRO A 46 -4.26 -5.98 28.33
CA PRO A 46 -5.65 -6.22 28.73
C PRO A 46 -6.60 -5.96 27.56
N THR A 47 -7.68 -6.73 27.51
CA THR A 47 -8.81 -6.44 26.63
C THR A 47 -9.60 -5.24 27.20
N PRO A 48 -9.93 -4.22 26.39
CA PRO A 48 -10.79 -3.12 26.82
C PRO A 48 -12.17 -3.61 27.27
N GLU A 49 -12.76 -2.92 28.24
CA GLU A 49 -14.12 -3.23 28.73
C GLU A 49 -15.13 -3.19 27.58
N GLY A 50 -15.91 -4.25 27.42
CA GLY A 50 -16.90 -4.39 26.36
C GLY A 50 -16.36 -4.96 25.04
N CYS A 51 -15.05 -5.26 24.97
CA CYS A 51 -14.42 -5.91 23.82
C CYS A 51 -14.08 -7.38 24.08
N GLU A 52 -14.60 -7.99 25.14
CA GLU A 52 -14.33 -9.39 25.47
C GLU A 52 -14.77 -10.32 24.33
N GLY A 53 -13.94 -11.32 23.99
CA GLY A 53 -14.21 -12.26 22.91
C GLY A 53 -13.95 -11.73 21.50
N TRP A 54 -13.32 -10.55 21.34
CA TRP A 54 -12.96 -9.99 20.03
C TRP A 54 -12.17 -10.97 19.14
N GLN A 55 -11.45 -11.93 19.74
CA GLN A 55 -10.70 -12.95 19.02
C GLN A 55 -11.58 -13.78 18.08
N ASP A 56 -12.84 -14.03 18.45
CA ASP A 56 -13.79 -14.84 17.66
C ASP A 56 -14.21 -14.16 16.34
N LEU A 57 -13.92 -12.86 16.20
CA LEU A 57 -14.17 -12.11 14.98
C LEU A 57 -13.15 -12.40 13.88
N TYR A 58 -12.01 -13.01 14.22
CA TYR A 58 -10.87 -13.20 13.31
C TYR A 58 -10.51 -14.69 13.16
N PRO A 59 -9.90 -15.09 12.03
CA PRO A 59 -9.35 -16.43 11.88
C PRO A 59 -8.32 -16.76 12.97
N TYR A 60 -8.20 -18.04 13.33
CA TYR A 60 -7.30 -18.48 14.42
C TYR A 60 -5.81 -18.11 14.21
N TYR A 61 -5.38 -17.94 12.95
CA TYR A 61 -4.02 -17.57 12.60
C TYR A 61 -3.78 -16.04 12.63
N TYR A 62 -4.85 -15.25 12.72
CA TYR A 62 -4.78 -13.80 12.85
C TYR A 62 -4.56 -13.34 14.28
N VAL A 63 -4.84 -14.17 15.29
CA VAL A 63 -4.73 -13.77 16.69
C VAL A 63 -3.45 -14.30 17.33
N PHE A 64 -2.98 -13.63 18.37
CA PHE A 64 -1.97 -14.17 19.27
C PHE A 64 -2.54 -15.41 19.97
N SER A 65 -1.76 -16.50 20.01
CA SER A 65 -2.21 -17.77 20.55
C SER A 65 -1.14 -18.44 21.41
N GLU A 66 -1.58 -19.16 22.44
CA GLU A 66 -0.71 -19.77 23.46
C GLU A 66 0.30 -20.78 22.87
N ASP A 67 -0.10 -21.53 21.86
CA ASP A 67 0.76 -22.51 21.15
C ASP A 67 1.95 -21.84 20.44
N ARG A 68 1.85 -20.55 20.14
CA ARG A 68 2.92 -19.75 19.53
C ARG A 68 3.59 -18.79 20.51
N ARG A 69 3.23 -18.79 21.80
CA ARG A 69 3.73 -17.80 22.77
C ARG A 69 5.23 -17.60 22.75
N GLU A 70 6.02 -18.68 22.75
CA GLU A 70 7.48 -18.58 22.71
C GLU A 70 7.97 -17.86 21.46
N PHE A 71 7.39 -18.15 20.30
CA PHE A 71 7.70 -17.45 19.06
C PHE A 71 7.30 -15.97 19.16
N GLU A 72 6.07 -15.69 19.57
CA GLU A 72 5.48 -14.35 19.64
C GLU A 72 6.20 -13.43 20.64
N ASP A 73 6.60 -13.95 21.81
CA ASP A 73 7.32 -13.21 22.86
C ASP A 73 8.77 -12.85 22.46
N ASN A 74 9.33 -13.57 21.48
CA ASN A 74 10.67 -13.32 20.93
C ASN A 74 10.64 -12.46 19.66
N ARG A 75 9.48 -11.92 19.27
CA ARG A 75 9.31 -11.02 18.13
C ARG A 75 9.12 -9.58 18.58
N PHE A 76 9.56 -8.66 17.72
CA PHE A 76 9.23 -7.24 17.86
C PHE A 76 7.96 -6.94 17.07
N TRP A 77 6.84 -6.76 17.79
CA TRP A 77 5.54 -6.41 17.22
C TRP A 77 5.30 -4.91 17.32
N PHE A 78 4.90 -4.29 16.21
CA PHE A 78 4.50 -2.89 16.19
C PHE A 78 3.19 -2.71 15.43
N GLN A 79 2.38 -1.75 15.89
CA GLN A 79 1.10 -1.46 15.26
C GLN A 79 1.34 -0.89 13.86
N ASP A 80 0.67 -1.44 12.85
CA ASP A 80 0.67 -0.90 11.50
C ASP A 80 -0.33 0.26 11.35
N ALA A 81 -0.15 1.31 12.15
CA ALA A 81 -1.06 2.46 12.17
C ALA A 81 -1.00 3.30 10.88
N MET A 82 0.03 3.09 10.05
CA MET A 82 0.17 3.79 8.78
C MET A 82 -0.88 3.31 7.77
N HIS A 83 -1.09 2.00 7.69
CA HIS A 83 -2.08 1.40 6.78
C HIS A 83 -3.40 1.09 7.48
N HIS A 84 -3.36 0.82 8.79
CA HIS A 84 -4.51 0.45 9.61
C HIS A 84 -4.53 1.22 10.95
N PRO A 85 -4.78 2.55 10.91
CA PRO A 85 -4.81 3.41 12.11
C PRO A 85 -5.94 3.09 13.09
N GLU A 86 -7.04 2.50 12.61
CA GLU A 86 -8.26 2.16 13.36
C GLU A 86 -8.43 0.64 13.53
N PRO A 87 -9.29 0.18 14.46
CA PRO A 87 -9.64 -1.23 14.56
C PRO A 87 -10.15 -1.78 13.22
N ILE A 88 -9.60 -2.92 12.80
CA ILE A 88 -9.91 -3.56 11.53
C ILE A 88 -11.26 -4.26 11.62
N TYR A 89 -12.11 -4.06 10.62
CA TYR A 89 -13.31 -4.88 10.48
C TYR A 89 -12.94 -6.27 9.96
N PRO A 90 -13.59 -7.36 10.43
CA PRO A 90 -13.34 -8.70 9.90
C PRO A 90 -13.46 -8.82 8.38
N PHE A 91 -14.31 -7.99 7.76
CA PHE A 91 -14.42 -7.91 6.31
C PHE A 91 -13.16 -7.33 5.63
N ASP A 92 -12.53 -6.34 6.26
CA ASP A 92 -11.36 -5.63 5.72
C ASP A 92 -10.06 -6.44 5.84
N THR A 93 -10.04 -7.53 6.63
CA THR A 93 -8.84 -8.36 6.79
C THR A 93 -8.35 -8.96 5.48
N ILE A 94 -9.23 -9.12 4.48
CA ILE A 94 -8.88 -9.59 3.14
C ILE A 94 -7.80 -8.71 2.48
N THR A 95 -7.80 -7.41 2.77
CA THR A 95 -6.75 -6.50 2.31
C THR A 95 -5.41 -6.90 2.95
N CYS A 96 -5.39 -7.12 4.26
CA CYS A 96 -4.22 -7.57 5.02
C CYS A 96 -3.70 -8.93 4.53
N GLU A 97 -4.61 -9.87 4.23
CA GLU A 97 -4.29 -11.21 3.72
C GLU A 97 -3.69 -11.16 2.31
N SER A 98 -4.03 -10.15 1.52
CA SER A 98 -3.53 -10.04 0.16
C SER A 98 -2.10 -9.53 0.07
N TRP A 99 -1.73 -8.51 0.85
CA TRP A 99 -0.45 -7.82 0.69
C TRP A 99 0.72 -8.54 1.38
N TRP A 100 0.50 -9.20 2.53
CA TRP A 100 1.59 -9.93 3.22
C TRP A 100 2.11 -11.13 2.40
N VAL A 101 1.23 -11.83 1.68
CA VAL A 101 1.61 -12.92 0.76
C VAL A 101 2.44 -12.38 -0.39
N ALA A 102 1.96 -11.32 -1.05
CA ALA A 102 2.66 -10.70 -2.17
C ALA A 102 4.06 -10.19 -1.75
N LEU A 103 4.17 -9.50 -0.61
CA LEU A 103 5.44 -9.06 -0.05
C LEU A 103 6.38 -10.25 0.25
N GLY A 104 5.87 -11.25 0.98
CA GLY A 104 6.65 -12.40 1.41
C GLY A 104 7.17 -13.23 0.24
N GLU A 105 6.36 -13.42 -0.81
CA GLU A 105 6.78 -14.10 -2.03
C GLU A 105 7.88 -13.33 -2.76
N MET A 106 7.72 -12.01 -2.94
CA MET A 106 8.73 -11.21 -3.63
C MET A 106 10.06 -11.20 -2.87
N ASN A 107 10.01 -11.12 -1.53
CA ASN A 107 11.20 -11.18 -0.68
C ASN A 107 11.85 -12.56 -0.69
N THR A 108 11.07 -13.62 -0.52
CA THR A 108 11.62 -14.96 -0.30
C THR A 108 11.99 -15.69 -1.58
N ARG A 109 11.15 -15.57 -2.63
CA ARG A 109 11.18 -16.46 -3.80
C ARG A 109 11.58 -15.75 -5.10
N VAL A 110 11.21 -14.49 -5.27
CA VAL A 110 11.46 -13.76 -6.53
C VAL A 110 12.79 -13.04 -6.49
N PHE A 111 12.96 -12.09 -5.57
CA PHE A 111 14.21 -11.32 -5.46
C PHE A 111 15.20 -11.93 -4.48
N ILE A 112 14.74 -12.76 -3.53
CA ILE A 112 15.60 -13.41 -2.54
C ILE A 112 16.34 -12.34 -1.72
N VAL A 113 15.58 -11.43 -1.13
CA VAL A 113 16.11 -10.33 -0.30
C VAL A 113 16.98 -10.95 0.81
N PRO A 114 18.24 -10.50 1.01
CA PRO A 114 19.20 -11.29 1.76
C PRO A 114 18.82 -11.58 3.21
N PRO A 115 18.42 -10.59 4.04
CA PRO A 115 18.06 -10.87 5.44
C PRO A 115 16.58 -11.16 5.66
N ALA A 116 15.72 -10.97 4.66
CA ALA A 116 14.28 -10.86 4.86
C ALA A 116 13.48 -11.92 4.10
N LEU A 117 12.48 -12.47 4.76
CA LEU A 117 11.52 -13.43 4.22
C LEU A 117 10.11 -12.82 4.05
N GLY A 118 9.84 -11.68 4.66
CA GLY A 118 8.52 -11.04 4.62
C GLY A 118 8.15 -10.45 5.97
N ILE A 119 6.87 -10.54 6.31
CA ILE A 119 6.33 -10.12 7.60
C ILE A 119 5.35 -11.19 8.12
N ASP A 120 5.15 -11.21 9.43
CA ASP A 120 3.95 -11.76 10.04
C ASP A 120 3.01 -10.63 10.46
N HIS A 121 1.72 -10.94 10.54
CA HIS A 121 0.72 -10.07 11.15
C HIS A 121 -0.04 -10.75 12.29
N ARG A 122 -0.54 -9.97 13.25
CA ARG A 122 -1.48 -10.40 14.27
C ARG A 122 -2.43 -9.26 14.60
N VAL A 123 -3.66 -9.59 14.98
CA VAL A 123 -4.62 -8.64 15.54
C VAL A 123 -4.55 -8.73 17.06
N LEU A 124 -4.56 -7.58 17.72
CA LEU A 124 -4.71 -7.46 19.17
C LEU A 124 -5.73 -6.36 19.47
N ASN A 125 -6.83 -6.73 20.13
CA ASN A 125 -7.94 -5.82 20.45
C ASN A 125 -8.45 -5.04 19.21
N GLY A 126 -8.49 -5.70 18.05
CA GLY A 126 -8.91 -5.12 16.78
C GLY A 126 -7.83 -4.37 15.98
N TYR A 127 -6.67 -4.09 16.56
CA TYR A 127 -5.58 -3.40 15.86
C TYR A 127 -4.60 -4.39 15.23
N LEU A 128 -4.13 -4.08 14.02
CA LEU A 128 -3.12 -4.86 13.32
C LEU A 128 -1.72 -4.53 13.81
N TYR A 129 -0.99 -5.57 14.19
CA TYR A 129 0.42 -5.55 14.49
C TYR A 129 1.16 -6.37 13.44
N ILE A 130 2.31 -5.87 13.02
CA ILE A 130 3.20 -6.58 12.11
C ILE A 130 4.57 -6.78 12.75
N SER A 131 5.27 -7.81 12.29
CA SER A 131 6.65 -8.09 12.66
C SER A 131 7.44 -8.53 11.44
N ALA A 132 8.67 -8.05 11.29
CA ALA A 132 9.54 -8.48 10.20
C ALA A 132 9.90 -9.96 10.37
N LEU A 133 9.96 -10.69 9.26
CA LEU A 133 10.37 -12.09 9.23
C LEU A 133 11.81 -12.20 8.71
N PRO A 134 12.83 -12.27 9.58
CA PRO A 134 14.21 -12.45 9.17
C PRO A 134 14.49 -13.87 8.70
N VAL A 135 15.58 -14.05 7.95
CA VAL A 135 16.15 -15.37 7.67
C VAL A 135 16.56 -16.03 8.99
N PRO A 136 16.10 -17.26 9.30
CA PRO A 136 16.34 -17.90 10.60
C PRO A 136 17.81 -18.16 10.91
N ASN A 137 18.62 -18.51 9.91
CA ASN A 137 20.05 -18.77 10.05
C ASN A 137 20.86 -17.63 9.41
N PRO A 138 21.58 -16.81 10.18
CA PRO A 138 22.41 -15.74 9.64
C PRO A 138 23.47 -16.21 8.63
N ASP A 139 23.94 -17.46 8.74
CA ASP A 139 24.93 -18.03 7.83
C ASP A 139 24.37 -18.27 6.41
N ASP A 140 23.05 -18.25 6.23
CA ASP A 140 22.40 -18.36 4.92
C ASP A 140 22.35 -17.00 4.18
N ILE A 141 22.58 -15.88 4.87
CA ILE A 141 22.49 -14.54 4.29
C ILE A 141 23.54 -14.33 3.16
N PRO A 142 24.83 -14.69 3.33
CA PRO A 142 25.84 -14.47 2.29
C PRO A 142 25.51 -15.12 0.94
N VAL A 143 24.96 -16.34 0.93
CA VAL A 143 24.58 -17.00 -0.33
C VAL A 143 23.39 -16.32 -1.00
N ARG A 144 22.46 -15.76 -0.21
CA ARG A 144 21.30 -15.01 -0.72
C ARG A 144 21.70 -13.70 -1.39
N VAL A 145 22.81 -13.08 -0.97
CA VAL A 145 23.34 -11.86 -1.62
C VAL A 145 23.60 -12.10 -3.10
N GLY A 146 24.24 -13.21 -3.46
CA GLY A 146 24.52 -13.54 -4.86
C GLY A 146 23.25 -13.64 -5.71
N HIS A 147 22.22 -14.31 -5.18
CA HIS A 147 20.92 -14.41 -5.85
C HIS A 147 20.21 -13.06 -5.98
N PHE A 148 20.20 -12.26 -4.91
CA PHE A 148 19.61 -10.93 -4.94
C PHE A 148 20.29 -10.04 -5.99
N MET A 149 21.62 -10.05 -6.02
CA MET A 149 22.41 -9.27 -6.98
C MET A 149 22.13 -9.68 -8.42
N GLU A 150 22.00 -10.97 -8.71
CA GLU A 150 21.61 -11.46 -10.03
C GLU A 150 20.22 -10.94 -10.43
N ARG A 151 19.23 -11.09 -9.54
CA ARG A 151 17.80 -10.88 -9.85
C ARG A 151 17.41 -9.41 -9.82
N ALA A 152 17.71 -8.71 -8.72
CA ALA A 152 17.48 -7.28 -8.60
C ALA A 152 18.40 -6.51 -9.55
N GLY A 153 19.65 -6.96 -9.75
CA GLY A 153 20.57 -6.38 -10.71
C GLY A 153 20.04 -6.42 -12.14
N TYR A 154 19.38 -7.51 -12.56
CA TYR A 154 18.67 -7.55 -13.84
C TYR A 154 17.60 -6.46 -13.92
N TYR A 155 16.74 -6.33 -12.90
CA TYR A 155 15.72 -5.28 -12.88
C TYR A 155 16.32 -3.87 -12.96
N TYR A 156 17.42 -3.60 -12.24
CA TYR A 156 18.08 -2.30 -12.30
C TYR A 156 18.72 -2.01 -13.67
N GLN A 157 19.23 -3.02 -14.37
CA GLN A 157 19.80 -2.88 -15.71
C GLN A 157 18.73 -2.66 -16.80
N HIS A 158 17.53 -3.18 -16.57
CA HIS A 158 16.41 -3.18 -17.51
C HIS A 158 15.22 -2.34 -17.02
N TRP A 159 15.47 -1.36 -16.13
CA TRP A 159 14.44 -0.67 -15.36
C TRP A 159 13.34 -0.06 -16.24
N ASP A 160 13.71 0.75 -17.23
CA ASP A 160 12.74 1.47 -18.06
C ASP A 160 11.83 0.52 -18.85
N GLU A 161 12.38 -0.58 -19.36
CA GLU A 161 11.64 -1.60 -20.10
C GLU A 161 10.65 -2.33 -19.18
N LEU A 162 11.14 -2.84 -18.05
CA LEU A 162 10.32 -3.60 -17.10
C LEU A 162 9.28 -2.70 -16.43
N TYR A 163 9.60 -1.44 -16.17
CA TYR A 163 8.67 -0.47 -15.62
C TYR A 163 7.55 -0.15 -16.62
N ALA A 164 7.87 0.04 -17.90
CA ALA A 164 6.84 0.23 -18.93
C ALA A 164 5.93 -1.00 -19.07
N GLN A 165 6.49 -2.21 -19.00
CA GLN A 165 5.69 -3.45 -18.97
C GLN A 165 4.82 -3.53 -17.71
N TRP A 166 5.37 -3.18 -16.55
CA TRP A 166 4.63 -3.14 -15.29
C TRP A 166 3.47 -2.14 -15.34
N GLN A 167 3.69 -0.94 -15.88
CA GLN A 167 2.64 0.05 -16.04
C GLN A 167 1.51 -0.48 -16.91
N ALA A 168 1.82 -1.12 -18.04
CA ALA A 168 0.81 -1.74 -18.90
C ALA A 168 0.01 -2.83 -18.15
N LYS A 169 0.68 -3.68 -17.35
CA LYS A 169 0.01 -4.69 -16.51
C LYS A 169 -0.90 -4.06 -15.45
N ALA A 170 -0.47 -2.96 -14.83
CA ALA A 170 -1.25 -2.25 -13.82
C ALA A 170 -2.47 -1.57 -14.44
N GLU A 171 -2.31 -0.92 -15.59
CA GLU A 171 -3.42 -0.32 -16.36
C GLU A 171 -4.43 -1.39 -16.82
N GLU A 172 -3.97 -2.55 -17.27
CA GLU A 172 -4.84 -3.70 -17.59
C GLU A 172 -5.63 -4.15 -16.36
N ALA A 173 -4.97 -4.32 -15.21
CA ALA A 173 -5.66 -4.70 -13.97
C ALA A 173 -6.70 -3.64 -13.54
N ILE A 174 -6.42 -2.34 -13.71
CA ILE A 174 -7.40 -1.28 -13.47
C ILE A 174 -8.61 -1.44 -14.40
N ASN A 175 -8.39 -1.70 -15.69
CA ASN A 175 -9.46 -1.88 -16.67
C ASN A 175 -10.28 -3.15 -16.40
N GLU A 176 -9.65 -4.24 -15.97
CA GLU A 176 -10.33 -5.46 -15.52
C GLU A 176 -11.29 -5.17 -14.36
N LEU A 177 -10.84 -4.40 -13.35
CA LEU A 177 -11.68 -4.02 -12.22
C LEU A 177 -12.86 -3.15 -12.65
N LYS A 178 -12.60 -2.14 -13.50
CA LYS A 178 -13.65 -1.28 -14.07
C LYS A 178 -14.68 -2.05 -14.90
N ALA A 179 -14.29 -3.18 -15.49
CA ALA A 179 -15.17 -4.02 -16.29
C ALA A 179 -16.07 -4.94 -15.43
N VAL A 180 -15.77 -5.11 -14.13
CA VAL A 180 -16.61 -5.91 -13.23
C VAL A 180 -17.99 -5.27 -13.12
N ARG A 181 -19.02 -6.05 -13.42
CA ARG A 181 -20.42 -5.64 -13.29
C ARG A 181 -21.01 -6.22 -12.01
N VAL A 182 -21.30 -5.34 -11.05
CA VAL A 182 -22.08 -5.70 -9.87
C VAL A 182 -23.56 -5.68 -10.28
N PRO A 183 -24.29 -6.82 -10.20
CA PRO A 183 -25.68 -6.86 -10.60
C PRO A 183 -26.59 -6.21 -9.55
N ASP A 184 -27.71 -5.66 -10.01
CA ASP A 184 -28.83 -5.36 -9.12
C ASP A 184 -29.45 -6.67 -8.61
N LEU A 185 -30.00 -6.64 -7.39
CA LEU A 185 -30.75 -7.75 -6.80
C LEU A 185 -32.25 -7.42 -6.83
N PRO A 186 -32.97 -7.76 -7.91
CA PRO A 186 -34.40 -7.47 -8.02
C PRO A 186 -35.21 -8.35 -7.07
N GLU A 187 -36.42 -7.90 -6.73
CA GLU A 187 -37.38 -8.71 -5.95
C GLU A 187 -37.74 -10.02 -6.67
N MET A 188 -37.78 -10.01 -8.00
CA MET A 188 -38.02 -11.18 -8.84
C MET A 188 -37.05 -11.20 -10.02
N GLU A 189 -36.51 -12.37 -10.33
CA GLU A 189 -35.69 -12.58 -11.53
C GLU A 189 -36.52 -12.36 -12.80
N PRO A 190 -35.90 -11.85 -13.89
CA PRO A 190 -36.58 -11.73 -15.16
C PRO A 190 -37.05 -13.11 -15.67
N ILE A 191 -38.21 -13.13 -16.35
CA ILE A 191 -38.88 -14.37 -16.77
C ILE A 191 -37.99 -15.29 -17.63
N ASN A 192 -37.01 -14.74 -18.33
CA ASN A 192 -36.04 -15.49 -19.13
C ASN A 192 -35.22 -16.49 -18.30
N VAL A 193 -34.88 -16.18 -17.04
CA VAL A 193 -34.20 -17.12 -16.14
C VAL A 193 -34.97 -18.43 -15.99
N VAL A 194 -36.31 -18.34 -15.98
CA VAL A 194 -37.21 -19.50 -15.91
C VAL A 194 -37.39 -20.16 -17.27
N VAL A 195 -37.79 -19.40 -18.31
CA VAL A 195 -38.17 -20.00 -19.60
C VAL A 195 -36.97 -20.54 -20.39
N GLU A 196 -35.77 -20.01 -20.15
CA GLU A 196 -34.51 -20.53 -20.70
C GLU A 196 -33.89 -21.62 -19.82
N GLY A 197 -34.42 -21.82 -18.60
CA GLY A 197 -33.89 -22.81 -17.65
C GLY A 197 -32.45 -22.51 -17.21
N ARG A 198 -32.07 -21.24 -17.06
CA ARG A 198 -30.69 -20.80 -16.76
C ARG A 198 -30.12 -21.46 -15.51
N GLY A 199 -30.94 -21.63 -14.47
CA GLY A 199 -30.55 -22.22 -13.18
C GLY A 199 -29.63 -21.35 -12.31
N LEU A 200 -29.12 -20.24 -12.83
CA LEU A 200 -28.32 -19.23 -12.14
C LEU A 200 -29.07 -17.89 -12.12
N THR A 201 -28.93 -17.16 -11.02
CA THR A 201 -29.67 -15.93 -10.73
C THR A 201 -28.73 -14.75 -10.50
N SER A 202 -29.28 -13.54 -10.34
CA SER A 202 -28.51 -12.34 -9.98
C SER A 202 -27.65 -12.53 -8.72
N ALA A 203 -28.11 -13.34 -7.76
CA ALA A 203 -27.35 -13.69 -6.56
C ALA A 203 -26.04 -14.45 -6.88
N TYR A 204 -26.06 -15.36 -7.84
CA TYR A 204 -24.84 -16.03 -8.30
C TYR A 204 -23.92 -15.04 -9.02
N ASP A 205 -24.49 -14.18 -9.88
CA ASP A 205 -23.73 -13.17 -10.62
C ASP A 205 -23.02 -12.19 -9.66
N LEU A 206 -23.63 -11.86 -8.51
CA LEU A 206 -23.01 -11.04 -7.47
C LEU A 206 -21.80 -11.74 -6.82
N ILE A 207 -21.91 -13.04 -6.51
CA ILE A 207 -20.80 -13.83 -5.98
C ILE A 207 -19.64 -13.85 -6.98
N VAL A 208 -19.93 -14.02 -8.27
CA VAL A 208 -18.91 -13.96 -9.33
C VAL A 208 -18.25 -12.59 -9.38
N ALA A 209 -19.03 -11.51 -9.36
CA ALA A 209 -18.51 -10.15 -9.37
C ALA A 209 -17.59 -9.87 -8.18
N TYR A 210 -18.00 -10.29 -6.97
CA TYR A 210 -17.18 -10.17 -5.77
C TYR A 210 -15.87 -10.94 -5.87
N ASN A 211 -15.93 -12.20 -6.32
CA ASN A 211 -14.71 -13.01 -6.52
C ASN A 211 -13.75 -12.36 -7.52
N ARG A 212 -14.26 -11.76 -8.60
CA ARG A 212 -13.41 -11.02 -9.57
C ARG A 212 -12.78 -9.78 -8.97
N ALA A 213 -13.49 -9.05 -8.12
CA ALA A 213 -12.92 -7.91 -7.40
C ALA A 213 -11.80 -8.35 -6.45
N VAL A 214 -12.00 -9.45 -5.71
CA VAL A 214 -10.99 -10.03 -4.81
C VAL A 214 -9.75 -10.50 -5.60
N GLU A 215 -9.94 -11.28 -6.67
CA GLU A 215 -8.84 -11.73 -7.54
C GLU A 215 -8.03 -10.55 -8.08
N ASN A 216 -8.72 -9.49 -8.52
CA ASN A 216 -8.07 -8.28 -9.04
C ASN A 216 -7.27 -7.54 -7.95
N MET A 217 -7.82 -7.42 -6.73
CA MET A 217 -7.12 -6.84 -5.58
C MET A 217 -5.82 -7.60 -5.29
N HIS A 218 -5.86 -8.93 -5.23
CA HIS A 218 -4.65 -9.73 -5.06
C HIS A 218 -3.65 -9.49 -6.21
N LYS A 219 -4.10 -9.54 -7.47
CA LYS A 219 -3.25 -9.26 -8.65
C LYS A 219 -2.55 -7.90 -8.51
N MET A 220 -3.26 -6.85 -8.11
CA MET A 220 -2.68 -5.52 -7.95
C MET A 220 -1.63 -5.48 -6.83
N TRP A 221 -1.83 -6.18 -5.71
CA TRP A 221 -0.81 -6.27 -4.66
C TRP A 221 0.47 -6.98 -5.13
N HIS A 222 0.34 -8.07 -5.90
CA HIS A 222 1.51 -8.73 -6.50
C HIS A 222 2.26 -7.79 -7.47
N LEU A 223 1.54 -7.02 -8.29
CA LEU A 223 2.15 -6.00 -9.14
C LEU A 223 2.81 -4.90 -8.30
N HIS A 224 2.18 -4.44 -7.22
CA HIS A 224 2.73 -3.41 -6.33
C HIS A 224 4.10 -3.82 -5.76
N PHE A 225 4.22 -5.03 -5.21
CA PHE A 225 5.48 -5.51 -4.62
C PHE A 225 6.56 -5.89 -5.64
N GLU A 226 6.24 -5.97 -6.94
CA GLU A 226 7.24 -6.17 -8.00
C GLU A 226 8.29 -5.06 -8.04
N PHE A 227 7.87 -3.81 -7.88
CA PHE A 227 8.78 -2.67 -7.90
C PHE A 227 9.05 -2.08 -6.52
N LEU A 228 8.14 -2.21 -5.55
CA LEU A 228 8.28 -1.58 -4.23
C LEU A 228 9.57 -2.00 -3.51
N ASN A 229 9.84 -3.31 -3.45
CA ASN A 229 10.99 -3.85 -2.71
C ASN A 229 12.32 -3.41 -3.34
N LEU A 230 12.36 -3.29 -4.66
CA LEU A 230 13.53 -2.78 -5.39
C LEU A 230 13.76 -1.30 -5.09
N GLY A 231 12.69 -0.50 -5.04
CA GLY A 231 12.76 0.90 -4.63
C GLY A 231 13.35 1.07 -3.23
N TYR A 232 12.89 0.28 -2.25
CA TYR A 232 13.44 0.29 -0.90
C TYR A 232 14.89 -0.18 -0.86
N ALA A 233 15.25 -1.24 -1.59
CA ALA A 233 16.62 -1.73 -1.65
C ALA A 233 17.58 -0.67 -2.23
N ALA A 234 17.18 0.01 -3.31
CA ALA A 234 17.94 1.11 -3.89
C ALA A 234 18.11 2.28 -2.91
N TYR A 235 17.04 2.65 -2.20
CA TYR A 235 17.10 3.69 -1.17
C TYR A 235 18.02 3.32 -0.02
N LEU A 236 17.94 2.09 0.50
CA LEU A 236 18.82 1.62 1.58
C LEU A 236 20.29 1.59 1.14
N THR A 237 20.54 1.24 -0.12
CA THR A 237 21.89 1.31 -0.70
C THR A 237 22.42 2.74 -0.77
N PHE A 238 21.60 3.66 -1.28
CA PHE A 238 21.95 5.07 -1.30
C PHE A 238 22.14 5.65 0.12
N TYR A 239 21.28 5.25 1.06
CA TYR A 239 21.33 5.68 2.45
C TYR A 239 22.64 5.26 3.12
N GLY A 240 23.00 3.98 3.04
CA GLY A 240 24.24 3.52 3.65
C GLY A 240 25.47 4.12 2.96
N PHE A 241 25.46 4.28 1.63
CA PHE A 241 26.53 4.99 0.94
C PHE A 241 26.70 6.41 1.49
N CYS A 242 25.60 7.16 1.66
CA CYS A 242 25.62 8.48 2.26
C CYS A 242 26.21 8.46 3.68
N LYS A 243 25.83 7.48 4.51
CA LYS A 243 26.37 7.33 5.87
C LYS A 243 27.86 6.99 5.88
N GLN A 244 28.33 6.17 4.95
CA GLN A 244 29.73 5.81 4.83
C GLN A 244 30.57 6.99 4.32
N ALA A 245 30.12 7.66 3.26
CA ALA A 245 30.81 8.81 2.67
C ALA A 245 30.77 10.05 3.57
N PHE A 246 29.66 10.24 4.30
CA PHE A 246 29.42 11.41 5.15
C PHE A 246 28.87 11.00 6.52
N PRO A 247 29.70 10.51 7.46
CA PRO A 247 29.24 10.00 8.75
C PRO A 247 28.39 10.97 9.59
N GLY A 248 28.56 12.29 9.39
CA GLY A 248 27.79 13.33 10.07
C GLY A 248 26.48 13.75 9.38
N ILE A 249 26.12 13.16 8.24
CA ILE A 249 24.88 13.49 7.53
C ILE A 249 23.66 13.01 8.33
N SER A 250 22.66 13.88 8.49
CA SER A 250 21.41 13.50 9.16
C SER A 250 20.53 12.65 8.25
N ASP A 251 19.72 11.76 8.84
CA ASP A 251 18.77 10.91 8.10
C ASP A 251 17.77 11.77 7.31
N GLN A 252 17.33 12.88 7.91
CA GLN A 252 16.46 13.86 7.26
C GLN A 252 17.12 14.49 6.03
N THR A 253 18.43 14.76 6.07
CA THR A 253 19.17 15.28 4.92
C THR A 253 19.20 14.23 3.81
N ILE A 254 19.46 12.96 4.11
CA ILE A 254 19.44 11.88 3.11
C ILE A 254 18.06 11.76 2.47
N ALA A 255 16.99 11.76 3.27
CA ALA A 255 15.62 11.68 2.76
C ALA A 255 15.27 12.83 1.81
N LYS A 256 15.77 14.05 2.08
CA LYS A 256 15.59 15.22 1.20
C LYS A 256 16.35 15.11 -0.13
N LEU A 257 17.42 14.32 -0.21
CA LEU A 257 18.16 14.13 -1.47
C LEU A 257 17.35 13.34 -2.49
N VAL A 258 16.39 12.52 -2.05
CA VAL A 258 15.55 11.69 -2.91
C VAL A 258 14.12 12.21 -3.06
N SER A 259 13.74 13.26 -2.32
CA SER A 259 12.36 13.77 -2.32
C SER A 259 11.97 14.60 -3.55
N GLY A 260 12.90 14.87 -4.46
CA GLY A 260 12.70 15.75 -5.62
C GLY A 260 12.20 15.06 -6.89
N ILE A 261 11.79 13.79 -6.81
CA ILE A 261 11.28 13.04 -7.96
C ILE A 261 9.82 13.40 -8.25
N ASP A 262 9.49 13.55 -9.54
CA ASP A 262 8.11 13.70 -9.99
C ASP A 262 7.45 12.31 -9.95
N VAL A 263 6.50 12.13 -9.03
CA VAL A 263 5.84 10.85 -8.77
C VAL A 263 4.37 10.99 -9.11
N ILE A 264 3.84 10.01 -9.84
CA ILE A 264 2.42 9.91 -10.20
C ILE A 264 1.47 10.04 -9.01
N LEU A 265 1.94 9.71 -7.80
CA LEU A 265 1.22 9.89 -6.53
C LEU A 265 0.72 11.33 -6.33
N PHE A 266 1.48 12.34 -6.79
CA PHE A 266 1.10 13.75 -6.66
C PHE A 266 0.21 14.24 -7.81
N ARG A 267 -0.02 13.43 -8.85
CA ARG A 267 -0.80 13.84 -10.01
C ARG A 267 -2.23 14.28 -9.67
N PRO A 268 -2.96 13.63 -8.75
CA PRO A 268 -4.29 14.10 -8.35
C PRO A 268 -4.28 15.49 -7.70
N ASP A 269 -3.27 15.81 -6.90
CA ASP A 269 -3.11 17.15 -6.30
C ASP A 269 -2.85 18.21 -7.39
N GLU A 270 -2.03 17.88 -8.38
CA GLU A 270 -1.81 18.76 -9.55
C GLU A 270 -3.09 18.99 -10.36
N GLU A 271 -3.98 17.99 -10.48
CA GLU A 271 -5.30 18.17 -11.09
C GLU A 271 -6.18 19.12 -10.28
N LEU A 272 -6.17 19.05 -8.95
CA LEU A 272 -6.91 19.98 -8.11
C LEU A 272 -6.39 21.42 -8.26
N LYS A 273 -5.07 21.62 -8.30
CA LYS A 273 -4.46 22.93 -8.60
C LYS A 273 -4.86 23.45 -9.98
N ARG A 274 -4.86 22.58 -11.00
CA ARG A 274 -5.31 22.91 -12.35
C ARG A 274 -6.78 23.37 -12.35
N LEU A 275 -7.66 22.66 -11.64
CA LEU A 275 -9.08 22.99 -11.53
C LEU A 275 -9.32 24.29 -10.75
N ALA A 276 -8.53 24.57 -9.72
CA ALA A 276 -8.57 25.84 -8.99
C ALA A 276 -8.20 27.02 -9.90
N HIS A 277 -7.09 26.90 -10.65
CA HIS A 277 -6.72 27.90 -11.66
C HIS A 277 -7.81 28.06 -12.72
N LYS A 278 -8.43 26.97 -13.17
CA LYS A 278 -9.51 27.02 -14.16
C LYS A 278 -10.74 27.75 -13.62
N ALA A 279 -11.07 27.60 -12.34
CA ALA A 279 -12.16 28.35 -11.71
C ALA A 279 -11.90 29.87 -11.71
N ILE A 280 -10.64 30.28 -11.49
CA ILE A 280 -10.22 31.69 -11.55
C ILE A 280 -10.33 32.22 -12.99
N GLU A 281 -9.80 31.47 -13.97
CA GLU A 281 -9.84 31.84 -15.40
C GLU A 281 -11.27 32.05 -15.90
N LEU A 282 -12.20 31.19 -15.47
CA LEU A 282 -13.61 31.24 -15.85
C LEU A 282 -14.44 32.22 -15.02
N GLY A 283 -13.85 32.85 -13.99
CA GLY A 283 -14.55 33.80 -13.12
C GLY A 283 -15.57 33.15 -12.16
N VAL A 284 -15.44 31.85 -11.89
CA VAL A 284 -16.37 31.08 -11.02
C VAL A 284 -15.76 30.71 -9.66
N ALA A 285 -14.54 31.15 -9.37
CA ALA A 285 -13.83 30.84 -8.12
C ALA A 285 -14.58 31.27 -6.85
N ASP A 286 -15.43 32.30 -6.92
CA ASP A 286 -16.19 32.79 -5.76
C ASP A 286 -17.21 31.77 -5.24
N VAL A 287 -17.62 30.78 -6.06
CA VAL A 287 -18.49 29.67 -5.61
C VAL A 287 -17.84 28.90 -4.46
N PHE A 288 -16.54 28.60 -4.55
CA PHE A 288 -15.81 27.85 -3.51
C PHE A 288 -15.60 28.66 -2.22
N LYS A 289 -15.69 29.99 -2.27
CA LYS A 289 -15.69 30.85 -1.08
C LYS A 289 -17.02 30.81 -0.35
N GLN A 290 -18.12 30.58 -1.07
CA GLN A 290 -19.47 30.54 -0.52
C GLN A 290 -19.79 29.17 0.07
N THR A 291 -19.35 28.10 -0.58
CA THR A 291 -19.59 26.73 -0.11
C THR A 291 -18.50 25.77 -0.57
N VAL A 292 -18.24 24.75 0.25
CA VAL A 292 -17.42 23.58 -0.11
C VAL A 292 -18.25 22.31 -0.16
N ASN A 293 -19.57 22.40 0.04
CA ASN A 293 -20.46 21.25 -0.12
C ASN A 293 -20.51 20.85 -1.60
N PRO A 294 -20.12 19.62 -1.96
CA PRO A 294 -20.09 19.19 -3.36
C PRO A 294 -21.39 19.41 -4.13
N ASN A 295 -22.54 19.13 -3.51
CA ASN A 295 -23.84 19.26 -4.18
C ASN A 295 -24.19 20.71 -4.47
N GLU A 296 -23.89 21.61 -3.53
CA GLU A 296 -24.13 23.05 -3.71
C GLU A 296 -23.17 23.66 -4.75
N VAL A 297 -21.90 23.23 -4.76
CA VAL A 297 -20.92 23.64 -5.78
C VAL A 297 -21.41 23.22 -7.16
N VAL A 298 -21.79 21.95 -7.35
CA VAL A 298 -22.26 21.45 -8.65
C VAL A 298 -23.54 22.18 -9.09
N ALA A 299 -24.51 22.37 -8.18
CA ALA A 299 -25.75 23.08 -8.49
C ALA A 299 -25.48 24.54 -8.91
N THR A 300 -24.60 25.24 -8.19
CA THR A 300 -24.26 26.65 -8.48
C THR A 300 -23.48 26.77 -9.79
N MET A 301 -22.50 25.89 -10.03
CA MET A 301 -21.73 25.88 -11.28
C MET A 301 -22.64 25.62 -12.49
N SER A 302 -23.59 24.70 -12.36
CA SER A 302 -24.52 24.33 -13.44
C SER A 302 -25.45 25.47 -13.87
N ALA A 303 -25.60 26.52 -13.06
CA ALA A 303 -26.45 27.68 -13.37
C ALA A 303 -25.82 28.67 -14.36
N SER A 304 -24.58 28.44 -14.81
CA SER A 304 -23.88 29.32 -15.75
C SER A 304 -23.09 28.53 -16.80
N ASP A 305 -22.92 29.09 -18.00
CA ASP A 305 -22.12 28.47 -19.06
C ASP A 305 -20.65 28.27 -18.61
N ALA A 306 -20.09 29.25 -17.92
CA ALA A 306 -18.72 29.19 -17.40
C ALA A 306 -18.56 28.06 -16.36
N GLY A 307 -19.52 27.92 -15.43
CA GLY A 307 -19.50 26.82 -14.47
C GLY A 307 -19.76 25.47 -15.14
N GLY A 308 -20.57 25.41 -16.19
CA GLY A 308 -20.73 24.22 -17.04
C GLY A 308 -19.41 23.77 -17.68
N VAL A 309 -18.60 24.71 -18.20
CA VAL A 309 -17.25 24.42 -18.71
C VAL A 309 -16.34 23.89 -17.60
N TRP A 310 -16.39 24.49 -16.41
CA TRP A 310 -15.60 24.03 -15.27
C TRP A 310 -15.95 22.60 -14.86
N LEU A 311 -17.25 22.26 -14.80
CA LEU A 311 -17.71 20.90 -14.47
C LEU A 311 -17.23 19.86 -15.48
N GLN A 312 -17.16 20.21 -16.77
CA GLN A 312 -16.59 19.33 -17.79
C GLN A 312 -15.10 19.08 -17.58
N GLU A 313 -14.35 20.11 -17.16
CA GLU A 313 -12.93 19.95 -16.85
C GLU A 313 -12.71 19.10 -15.60
N MET A 314 -13.57 19.21 -14.59
CA MET A 314 -13.54 18.34 -13.41
C MET A 314 -13.83 16.88 -13.78
N GLU A 315 -14.82 16.64 -14.64
CA GLU A 315 -15.16 15.29 -15.09
C GLU A 315 -14.00 14.60 -15.82
N LYS A 316 -13.22 15.36 -16.61
CA LYS A 316 -11.98 14.84 -17.24
C LYS A 316 -10.89 14.50 -16.24
N SER A 317 -10.81 15.19 -15.10
CA SER A 317 -9.83 14.90 -14.06
C SER A 317 -10.20 13.65 -13.26
N LYS A 318 -11.48 13.29 -13.18
CA LYS A 318 -11.93 12.16 -12.34
C LYS A 318 -11.30 10.84 -12.72
N ASP A 319 -11.29 10.50 -14.01
CA ASP A 319 -10.63 9.29 -14.52
C ASP A 319 -9.41 9.70 -15.34
N PRO A 320 -8.16 9.37 -14.90
CA PRO A 320 -7.81 8.38 -13.88
C PRO A 320 -7.47 8.93 -12.48
N TRP A 321 -7.66 10.21 -12.19
CA TRP A 321 -6.96 10.82 -11.05
C TRP A 321 -7.73 10.86 -9.72
N PHE A 322 -9.05 10.72 -9.70
CA PHE A 322 -9.86 10.84 -8.46
C PHE A 322 -10.15 9.49 -7.78
N TYR A 323 -9.42 8.42 -8.12
CA TYR A 323 -9.45 7.15 -7.38
C TYR A 323 -8.59 7.20 -6.10
N PHE A 324 -8.63 8.32 -5.39
CA PHE A 324 -7.99 8.53 -4.08
C PHE A 324 -9.02 8.44 -2.97
N SER A 325 -8.67 7.86 -1.83
CA SER A 325 -9.56 7.75 -0.66
C SER A 325 -9.80 9.11 0.01
N THR A 326 -11.00 9.32 0.56
CA THR A 326 -11.30 10.47 1.43
C THR A 326 -10.82 10.28 2.87
N GLY A 327 -10.45 9.06 3.25
CA GLY A 327 -9.95 8.70 4.57
C GLY A 327 -8.53 8.17 4.55
N THR A 328 -8.07 7.68 5.70
CA THR A 328 -6.75 7.06 5.87
C THR A 328 -6.88 5.54 5.94
N GLY A 329 -5.86 4.85 5.46
CA GLY A 329 -5.76 3.40 5.55
C GLY A 329 -6.63 2.60 4.57
N PHE A 330 -6.60 1.27 4.73
CA PHE A 330 -7.30 0.33 3.86
C PHE A 330 -8.59 -0.19 4.49
N TYR A 331 -9.63 0.63 4.44
CA TYR A 331 -10.96 0.30 4.97
C TYR A 331 -12.03 0.43 3.88
N HIS A 332 -13.11 -0.34 4.01
CA HIS A 332 -14.27 -0.26 3.11
C HIS A 332 -15.14 1.00 3.30
N LEU A 333 -14.98 1.73 4.41
CA LEU A 333 -15.83 2.87 4.77
C LEU A 333 -15.51 4.16 3.99
N PRO A 334 -14.24 4.59 3.89
CA PRO A 334 -13.91 5.79 3.13
C PRO A 334 -14.20 5.60 1.65
N ARG A 335 -14.86 6.60 1.05
CA ARG A 335 -15.15 6.61 -0.39
C ARG A 335 -13.96 7.15 -1.17
N SER A 336 -13.94 6.90 -2.48
CA SER A 336 -12.99 7.55 -3.38
C SER A 336 -13.48 8.95 -3.79
N TRP A 337 -12.56 9.86 -4.12
CA TRP A 337 -12.88 11.24 -4.52
C TRP A 337 -13.80 11.31 -5.74
N VAL A 338 -13.75 10.31 -6.63
CA VAL A 338 -14.64 10.20 -7.80
C VAL A 338 -16.12 10.12 -7.39
N ASP A 339 -16.42 9.53 -6.24
CA ASP A 339 -17.76 9.34 -5.68
C ASP A 339 -18.11 10.37 -4.60
N ASP A 340 -17.10 10.92 -3.93
CA ASP A 340 -17.24 11.91 -2.86
C ASP A 340 -16.22 13.04 -3.03
N LEU A 341 -16.69 14.16 -3.59
CA LEU A 341 -15.87 15.33 -3.88
C LEU A 341 -15.57 16.20 -2.65
N THR A 342 -15.93 15.78 -1.44
CA THR A 342 -15.74 16.60 -0.21
C THR A 342 -14.29 17.02 -0.02
N VAL A 343 -13.32 16.12 -0.22
CA VAL A 343 -11.89 16.45 -0.15
C VAL A 343 -11.47 17.36 -1.31
N PRO A 344 -11.75 17.03 -2.60
CA PRO A 344 -11.50 17.91 -3.73
C PRO A 344 -12.03 19.35 -3.58
N THR A 345 -13.28 19.54 -3.16
CA THR A 345 -13.88 20.88 -3.06
C THR A 345 -13.25 21.73 -1.96
N ILE A 346 -12.86 21.11 -0.84
CA ILE A 346 -12.11 21.79 0.22
C ILE A 346 -10.73 22.19 -0.27
N ALA A 347 -10.03 21.29 -0.96
CA ALA A 347 -8.69 21.53 -1.47
C ALA A 347 -8.65 22.64 -2.54
N ILE A 348 -9.61 22.66 -3.46
CA ILE A 348 -9.71 23.69 -4.52
C ILE A 348 -9.96 25.09 -3.96
N ARG A 349 -10.60 25.19 -2.78
CA ARG A 349 -10.80 26.48 -2.09
C ARG A 349 -9.50 27.03 -1.49
N GLY A 350 -8.65 26.14 -0.97
CA GLY A 350 -7.39 26.48 -0.28
C GLY A 350 -6.39 27.09 -1.24
#